data_AF-A0A3T0HW57-F1
#
_entry.id   AF-A0A3T0HW57-F1
#
_cell.length_a   1.000
_cell.length_b   1.000
_cell.length_c   1.000
_cell.angle_alpha   90.00
_cell.angle_beta   90.00
_cell.angle_gamma   90.00
#
_symmetry.space_group_name_H-M   'P 1'
#
loop_
_entity.id
_entity.type
_entity.pdbx_description
1 polymer ?
#
loop_
_entity_poly.entity_id
_entity_poly.type
_entity_poly.pdbx_seq_one_letter_code
_entity_poly.pdbx_strand_id
1 'polypeptide(L)'
;MTKIELEFRGISKEYLGMYFEELGAKRITDTFPYIYEGEGWSGQLISEKEIVITSAFKVNAIQVRFFAADEAVLSELIKNYRFKTFRVGG
;
A
#
# COMPACT_ATOMS: atom_id res chain seq x y z
N MET A 1 -12.94 14.11 -2.97
CA MET A 1 -11.87 13.12 -3.14
C MET A 1 -10.95 13.21 -1.94
N THR A 2 -10.94 12.16 -1.13
CA THR A 2 -10.20 12.05 0.13
C THR A 2 -8.89 11.30 -0.14
N LYS A 3 -7.84 11.60 0.64
CA LYS A 3 -6.56 10.90 0.52
C LYS A 3 -5.93 10.67 1.89
N ILE A 4 -5.24 9.55 2.03
CA ILE A 4 -4.40 9.26 3.20
C ILE A 4 -3.09 8.62 2.77
N GLU A 5 -2.05 8.80 3.57
CA GLU A 5 -0.76 8.16 3.37
C GLU A 5 -0.43 7.30 4.59
N LEU A 6 0.01 6.07 4.33
CA LEU A 6 0.43 5.14 5.35
C LEU A 6 1.80 4.56 4.98
N GLU A 7 2.62 4.34 6.00
CA GLU A 7 3.90 3.69 5.83
C GLU A 7 3.79 2.22 6.28
N PHE A 8 4.21 1.31 5.41
CA PHE A 8 4.27 -0.12 5.68
C PHE A 8 5.74 -0.53 5.76
N ARG A 9 6.11 -1.26 6.82
CA ARG A 9 7.49 -1.68 7.07
C ARG A 9 7.58 -3.20 7.09
N GLY A 10 8.73 -3.73 6.65
CA GLY A 10 8.99 -5.17 6.66
C GLY A 10 8.19 -5.97 5.62
N ILE A 11 7.61 -5.30 4.63
CA ILE A 11 6.88 -5.90 3.50
C ILE A 11 7.41 -5.31 2.19
N SER A 12 7.52 -6.12 1.14
CA SER A 12 7.99 -5.67 -0.17
C SER A 12 6.87 -4.98 -0.97
N LYS A 13 7.26 -4.15 -1.93
CA LYS A 13 6.34 -3.46 -2.85
C LYS A 13 5.52 -4.43 -3.70
N GLU A 14 6.07 -5.60 -4.02
CA GLU A 14 5.36 -6.65 -4.76
C GLU A 14 4.15 -7.16 -3.96
N TYR A 15 4.31 -7.47 -2.67
CA TYR A 15 3.18 -7.91 -1.84
C TYR A 15 2.14 -6.80 -1.65
N LEU A 16 2.58 -5.56 -1.44
CA LEU A 16 1.68 -4.41 -1.36
C LEU A 16 0.89 -4.23 -2.66
N GLY A 17 1.54 -4.35 -3.81
CA GLY A 17 0.90 -4.34 -5.11
C GLY A 17 -0.12 -5.46 -5.28
N MET A 18 0.26 -6.68 -4.91
CA MET A 18 -0.63 -7.84 -4.95
C MET A 18 -1.89 -7.64 -4.10
N TYR A 19 -1.79 -7.01 -2.93
CA TYR A 19 -2.97 -6.71 -2.11
C TYR A 19 -3.91 -5.70 -2.75
N PHE A 20 -3.40 -4.73 -3.50
CA PHE A 20 -4.27 -3.87 -4.30
C PHE A 20 -5.00 -4.67 -5.38
N GLU A 21 -4.30 -5.56 -6.07
CA GLU A 21 -4.91 -6.43 -7.08
C GLU A 21 -5.96 -7.39 -6.48
N GLU A 22 -5.69 -7.97 -5.31
CA GLU A 22 -6.66 -8.80 -4.58
C GLU A 22 -7.92 -8.04 -4.14
N LEU A 23 -7.79 -6.73 -3.87
CA LEU A 23 -8.93 -5.87 -3.54
C LEU A 23 -9.71 -5.42 -4.79
N GLY A 24 -9.30 -5.86 -5.99
CA GLY A 24 -9.96 -5.58 -7.25
C GLY A 24 -9.40 -4.36 -7.99
N ALA A 25 -8.27 -3.80 -7.57
CA ALA A 25 -7.59 -2.80 -8.37
C ALA A 25 -6.75 -3.41 -9.49
N LYS A 26 -6.47 -2.62 -10.52
CA LYS A 26 -5.56 -3.00 -11.59
C LYS A 26 -4.38 -2.07 -11.59
N ARG A 27 -3.18 -2.62 -11.78
CA ARG A 27 -1.96 -1.83 -11.94
C ARG A 27 -2.00 -1.07 -13.26
N ILE A 28 -1.80 0.24 -13.19
CA ILE A 28 -1.87 1.16 -14.33
C ILE A 28 -0.48 1.55 -14.84
N THR A 29 0.54 1.50 -13.98
CA THR A 29 1.91 1.88 -14.33
C THR A 29 2.88 0.71 -14.28
N ASP A 30 3.68 0.52 -15.33
CA ASP A 30 4.74 -0.49 -15.40
C ASP A 30 6.02 -0.09 -14.64
N THR A 31 6.18 1.19 -14.32
CA THR A 31 7.35 1.74 -13.61
C THR A 31 6.95 2.47 -12.33
N PHE A 32 7.86 2.49 -11.34
CA PHE A 32 7.64 3.16 -10.07
C PHE A 32 7.57 4.70 -10.25
N PRO A 33 6.64 5.42 -9.59
CA PRO A 33 5.66 4.94 -8.61
C PRO A 33 4.54 4.07 -9.21
N TYR A 34 4.17 3.01 -8.49
CA TYR A 34 3.12 2.09 -8.94
C TYR A 34 1.74 2.62 -8.60
N ILE A 35 0.86 2.71 -9.60
CA ILE A 35 -0.52 3.17 -9.44
C ILE A 35 -1.46 1.99 -9.67
N TYR A 36 -2.43 1.84 -8.78
CA TYR A 36 -3.46 0.81 -8.81
C TYR A 36 -4.83 1.48 -8.76
N GLU A 37 -5.70 1.20 -9.71
CA GLU A 37 -7.06 1.77 -9.76
C GLU A 37 -8.11 0.68 -9.60
N GLY A 38 -9.02 0.88 -8.64
CA GLY A 38 -10.19 0.05 -8.39
C GLY A 38 -11.48 0.82 -8.61
N GLU A 39 -12.61 0.21 -8.29
CA GLU A 39 -13.91 0.83 -8.48
C GLU A 39 -14.16 1.92 -7.41
N GLY A 40 -14.01 3.19 -7.81
CA GLY A 40 -14.26 4.35 -6.93
C GLY A 40 -13.12 4.69 -5.96
N TRP A 41 -11.99 4.00 -6.05
CA TRP A 41 -10.80 4.25 -5.23
C TRP A 41 -9.50 3.92 -5.98
N SER A 42 -8.38 4.44 -5.51
CA SER A 42 -7.06 4.11 -6.06
C SER A 42 -5.98 4.06 -4.98
N GLY A 43 -4.93 3.28 -5.26
CA GLY A 43 -3.78 3.08 -4.40
C GLY A 43 -2.50 3.41 -5.15
N GLN A 44 -1.53 4.01 -4.47
CA GLN A 44 -0.23 4.35 -5.05
C GLN A 44 0.91 3.94 -4.13
N LEU A 45 1.93 3.30 -4.67
CA LEU A 45 3.21 3.08 -4.01
C LEU A 45 4.13 4.21 -4.43
N ILE A 46 4.36 5.18 -3.54
CA ILE A 46 4.99 6.47 -3.89
C ILE A 46 6.46 6.58 -3.45
N SER A 47 6.87 5.81 -2.45
CA SER A 47 8.27 5.77 -2.02
C SER A 47 8.63 4.39 -1.46
N GLU A 48 9.85 3.94 -1.71
CA GLU A 48 10.48 2.79 -1.06
C GLU A 48 11.79 3.27 -0.45
N LYS A 49 12.03 2.96 0.83
CA LYS A 49 13.26 3.30 1.53
C LYS A 49 13.68 2.13 2.42
N GLU A 50 14.98 1.92 2.54
CA GLU A 50 15.55 0.96 3.47
C GLU A 50 15.74 1.65 4.84
N ILE A 51 15.12 1.11 5.90
CA ILE A 51 15.31 1.56 7.27
C ILE A 51 16.25 0.58 7.98
N VAL A 52 17.35 1.12 8.50
CA VAL A 52 18.28 0.37 9.35
C VAL A 52 17.75 0.41 10.78
N ILE A 53 17.38 -0.75 11.32
CA ILE A 53 16.93 -0.89 12.72
C ILE A 53 18.14 -1.16 13.62
N THR A 54 19.05 -2.02 13.18
CA THR A 54 20.36 -2.25 13.80
C THR A 54 21.39 -2.47 12.70
N SER A 55 22.70 -2.45 13.02
CA SER A 55 23.79 -2.61 12.03
C SER A 55 23.68 -3.88 11.18
N ALA A 56 22.93 -4.90 11.61
CA ALA A 56 22.69 -6.13 10.89
C ALA A 56 21.23 -6.31 10.40
N PHE A 57 20.29 -5.47 10.84
CA PHE A 57 18.87 -5.62 10.52
C PHE A 57 18.33 -4.41 9.77
N LYS A 58 17.99 -4.63 8.50
CA LYS A 58 17.41 -3.64 7.62
C LYS A 58 16.05 -4.09 7.15
N VAL A 59 15.09 -3.17 7.13
CA VAL A 59 13.73 -3.43 6.65
C VAL A 59 13.34 -2.42 5.61
N ASN A 60 12.59 -2.86 4.60
CA ASN A 60 11.98 -1.93 3.65
C ASN A 60 10.83 -1.19 4.33
N ALA A 61 10.71 0.09 4.03
CA ALA A 61 9.59 0.94 4.38
C ALA A 61 9.04 1.56 3.11
N ILE A 62 7.76 1.34 2.86
CA ILE A 62 7.08 1.75 1.64
C ILE A 62 5.95 2.68 2.02
N GLN A 63 5.93 3.85 1.39
CA GLN A 63 4.82 4.78 1.52
C GLN A 63 3.75 4.44 0.50
N VAL A 64 2.55 4.23 1.02
CA VAL A 64 1.35 3.89 0.27
C VAL A 64 0.36 5.03 0.44
N ARG A 65 -0.12 5.56 -0.67
CA ARG A 65 -1.13 6.60 -0.71
C ARG A 65 -2.44 6.00 -1.21
N PHE A 66 -3.51 6.22 -0.46
CA PHE A 66 -4.86 5.77 -0.79
C PHE A 66 -5.69 6.98 -1.17
N PHE A 67 -6.54 6.81 -2.18
CA PHE A 67 -7.51 7.80 -2.63
C PHE A 67 -8.88 7.15 -2.74
N ALA A 68 -9.91 7.89 -2.37
CA ALA A 68 -11.29 7.48 -2.62
C ALA A 68 -12.18 8.71 -2.86
N ALA A 69 -13.39 8.46 -3.35
CA ALA A 69 -14.38 9.51 -3.52
C ALA A 69 -14.73 10.20 -2.19
N ASP A 70 -14.96 9.39 -1.14
CA ASP A 70 -15.42 9.78 0.19
C ASP A 70 -14.65 9.07 1.32
N GLU A 71 -14.86 9.51 2.57
CA GLU A 71 -14.15 8.95 3.74
C GLU A 71 -14.59 7.53 4.10
N ALA A 72 -15.84 7.14 3.81
CA ALA A 72 -16.33 5.80 4.15
C ALA A 72 -15.61 4.74 3.31
N VAL A 73 -15.53 4.96 2.00
CA VAL A 73 -14.78 4.11 1.07
C VAL A 73 -13.29 4.09 1.42
N LEU A 74 -12.71 5.25 1.76
CA LEU A 74 -11.30 5.33 2.14
C LEU A 74 -11.01 4.52 3.40
N SER A 75 -11.85 4.66 4.43
CA SER A 75 -11.71 3.95 5.71
C SER A 75 -11.84 2.44 5.52
N GLU A 76 -12.82 1.99 4.75
CA GLU A 76 -13.01 0.57 4.43
C GLU A 76 -11.84 0.00 3.62
N LEU A 77 -11.35 0.74 2.62
CA LEU A 77 -10.17 0.37 1.84
C LEU A 77 -8.95 0.18 2.73
N ILE A 78 -8.63 1.15 3.59
CA ILE A 78 -7.49 1.07 4.52
C ILE A 78 -7.66 -0.12 5.46
N LYS A 79 -8.86 -0.34 5.98
CA LYS A 79 -9.15 -1.45 6.90
C LYS A 79 -8.90 -2.80 6.24
N ASN A 80 -9.45 -3.00 5.04
CA ASN A 80 -9.28 -4.23 4.27
C ASN A 80 -7.82 -4.45 3.87
N TYR A 81 -7.14 -3.38 3.45
CA TYR A 81 -5.72 -3.41 3.10
C TYR A 81 -4.83 -3.75 4.30
N ARG A 82 -5.07 -3.11 5.45
CA ARG A 82 -4.34 -3.40 6.70
C ARG A 82 -4.54 -4.84 7.16
N PHE A 83 -5.77 -5.34 7.10
CA PHE A 83 -6.07 -6.72 7.49
C PHE A 83 -5.25 -7.74 6.67
N LYS A 84 -5.06 -7.49 5.38
CA LYS A 84 -4.21 -8.31 4.50
C LYS A 84 -2.73 -8.21 4.88
N THR A 85 -2.23 -7.00 5.15
CA THR A 85 -0.83 -6.79 5.56
C THR A 85 -0.49 -7.33 6.96
N PHE A 86 -1.48 -7.55 7.82
CA PHE A 86 -1.27 -8.03 9.19
C PHE A 86 -0.99 -9.55 9.26
N ARG A 87 -1.25 -10.31 8.18
CA ARG A 87 -1.04 -11.79 8.16
C ARG A 87 0.40 -12.23 7.92
N VAL A 88 1.35 -11.32 7.71
CA VAL A 88 2.74 -11.65 7.35
C VAL A 88 3.72 -11.59 8.53
N GLY A 89 3.22 -11.41 9.76
CA GLY A 89 4.00 -11.57 10.98
C GLY A 89 3.21 -12.40 11.97
N GLY A 90 3.60 -13.66 12.15
CA GLY A 90 3.25 -14.43 13.34
C GLY A 90 3.90 -13.83 14.58
#